data_AF-A0AAU0X8I9-F1
#
_entry.id   AF-A0AAU0X8I9-F1
#
_cell.length_a   1.000
_cell.length_b   1.000
_cell.length_c   1.000
_cell.angle_alpha   90.00
_cell.angle_beta   90.00
_cell.angle_gamma   90.00
#
_symmetry.space_group_name_H-M   'P 1'
#
loop_
_entity.id
_entity.type
_entity.pdbx_description
1 polymer ?
#
loop_
_entity_poly.entity_id
_entity_poly.type
_entity_poly.pdbx_seq_one_letter_code
_entity_poly.pdbx_strand_id
1 'polypeptide(L)'
;MNIRPDVAELLHAGLSNRAIARELGVDADTTVRDARTALGIAKARRGRRAAESVEDLYWLRAQPVDDGHILWTGHRNHDGTALVRHGGKLHTALRVAFRIKHGREPEGHVTPTCDRDGCVAPGHTQDRIIRKRTETTFAAIFGEVVR
;
A
#
# COMPACT_ATOMS: atom_id res chain seq x y z
N MET A 1 12.80 -38.06 16.88
CA MET A 1 11.72 -37.28 17.53
C MET A 1 10.41 -37.63 16.85
N ASN A 2 9.36 -37.96 17.60
CA ASN A 2 8.04 -38.22 17.02
C ASN A 2 7.30 -36.88 16.85
N ILE A 3 7.10 -36.44 15.61
CA ILE A 3 6.42 -35.18 15.31
C ILE A 3 4.94 -35.47 15.15
N ARG A 4 4.09 -34.76 15.91
CA ARG A 4 2.65 -34.92 15.77
C ARG A 4 2.18 -34.44 14.37
N PRO A 5 1.36 -35.22 13.64
CA PRO A 5 0.92 -34.86 12.28
C PRO A 5 0.17 -33.52 12.21
N ASP A 6 -0.69 -33.24 13.19
CA ASP A 6 -1.46 -32.00 13.29
C ASP A 6 -0.56 -30.77 13.45
N VAL A 7 0.50 -30.87 14.25
CA VAL A 7 1.52 -29.83 14.39
C VAL A 7 2.28 -29.64 13.07
N ALA A 8 2.67 -30.72 12.39
CA ALA A 8 3.37 -30.63 11.11
C ALA A 8 2.50 -29.95 10.03
N GLU A 9 1.22 -30.30 9.94
CA GLU A 9 0.26 -29.71 9.02
C GLU A 9 0.15 -28.19 9.21
N LEU A 10 -0.09 -27.74 10.45
CA LEU A 10 -0.21 -26.30 10.73
C LEU A 10 1.12 -25.53 10.57
N LEU A 11 2.26 -26.20 10.78
CA LEU A 11 3.58 -25.62 10.51
C LEU A 11 3.78 -25.40 9.00
N HIS A 12 3.40 -26.36 8.16
CA HIS A 12 3.45 -26.22 6.70
C HIS A 12 2.44 -25.18 6.17
N ALA A 13 1.29 -25.02 6.84
CA ALA A 13 0.35 -23.94 6.58
C ALA A 13 0.87 -22.54 7.00
N GLY A 14 2.07 -22.46 7.59
CA GLY A 14 2.75 -21.19 7.89
C GLY A 14 2.32 -20.53 9.19
N LEU A 15 1.55 -21.22 10.05
CA LEU A 15 1.13 -20.66 11.34
C LEU A 15 2.33 -20.46 12.27
N SER A 16 2.20 -19.52 13.20
CA SER A 16 3.18 -19.29 14.26
C SER A 16 3.07 -20.32 15.37
N ASN A 17 4.16 -20.57 16.11
CA ASN A 17 4.14 -21.52 17.22
C ASN A 17 3.04 -21.24 18.25
N ARG A 18 2.81 -19.96 18.58
CA ARG A 18 1.76 -19.56 19.52
C ARG A 18 0.34 -19.76 18.96
N ALA A 19 0.17 -19.60 17.65
CA ALA A 19 -1.12 -19.86 17.01
C ALA A 19 -1.45 -21.36 17.08
N ILE A 20 -0.49 -22.20 16.72
CA ILE A 20 -0.60 -23.67 16.78
C ILE A 20 -0.82 -24.14 18.21
N ALA A 21 -0.06 -23.62 19.17
CA ALA A 21 -0.21 -23.93 20.59
C ALA A 21 -1.60 -23.63 21.13
N ARG A 22 -2.15 -22.46 20.76
CA ARG A 22 -3.50 -22.05 21.15
C ARG A 22 -4.59 -22.91 20.49
N GLU A 23 -4.36 -23.33 19.25
CA GLU A 23 -5.33 -24.12 18.48
C GLU A 23 -5.36 -25.58 18.91
N LEU A 24 -4.19 -26.19 19.13
CA LEU A 24 -4.06 -27.60 19.49
C LEU A 24 -3.92 -27.85 20.99
N GLY A 25 -3.87 -26.80 21.81
CA GLY A 25 -3.69 -26.91 23.26
C GLY A 25 -2.33 -27.49 23.68
N VAL A 26 -1.27 -27.20 22.92
CA VAL A 26 0.08 -27.73 23.14
C VAL A 26 1.08 -26.65 23.55
N ASP A 27 2.21 -27.05 24.10
CA ASP A 27 3.26 -26.11 24.46
C ASP A 27 3.99 -25.55 23.23
N ALA A 28 4.04 -24.21 23.12
CA ALA A 28 4.60 -23.51 21.96
C ALA A 28 6.12 -23.61 21.88
N ASP A 29 6.78 -23.72 23.03
CA ASP A 29 8.23 -23.59 23.17
C ASP A 29 8.92 -24.95 23.20
N THR A 30 8.24 -26.03 23.51
CA THR A 30 8.81 -27.39 23.45
C THR A 30 8.22 -28.12 22.26
N THR A 31 6.93 -28.46 22.30
CA THR A 31 6.27 -29.29 21.28
C THR A 31 6.35 -28.66 19.88
N VAL A 32 5.92 -27.42 19.72
CA VAL A 32 5.85 -26.78 18.39
C VAL A 32 7.20 -26.27 17.91
N ARG A 33 8.05 -25.75 18.82
CA ARG A 33 9.40 -25.28 18.48
C ARG A 33 10.31 -26.41 18.02
N ASP A 34 10.27 -27.54 18.72
CA ASP A 34 11.13 -28.67 18.40
C ASP A 34 10.66 -29.33 17.10
N ALA A 35 9.34 -29.44 16.88
CA ALA A 35 8.78 -29.88 15.61
C ALA A 35 9.20 -28.96 14.45
N ARG A 36 9.11 -27.63 14.63
CA ARG A 36 9.56 -26.67 13.62
C ARG A 36 11.05 -26.84 13.29
N THR A 37 11.88 -27.01 14.31
CA THR A 37 13.33 -27.20 14.15
C THR A 37 13.63 -28.51 13.42
N ALA A 38 12.97 -29.61 13.81
CA ALA A 38 13.15 -30.91 13.20
C ALA A 38 12.71 -30.95 11.72
N LEU A 39 11.68 -30.18 11.35
CA LEU A 39 11.22 -30.04 9.97
C LEU A 39 12.01 -28.99 9.15
N GLY A 40 12.95 -28.27 9.77
CA GLY A 40 13.70 -27.20 9.09
C GLY A 40 12.84 -26.02 8.63
N ILE A 41 11.66 -25.83 9.21
CA ILE A 41 10.72 -24.78 8.78
C ILE A 41 11.15 -23.45 9.43
N ALA A 42 11.33 -22.41 8.61
CA ALA A 42 11.66 -21.07 9.11
C ALA A 42 10.59 -20.57 10.10
N LYS A 43 10.99 -19.76 11.09
CA LYS A 43 10.03 -19.12 12.02
C LYS A 43 9.03 -18.28 11.24
N ALA A 44 7.75 -18.41 11.57
CA ALA A 44 6.71 -17.53 11.03
C ALA A 44 7.10 -16.07 11.30
N ARG A 45 7.15 -15.26 10.24
CA ARG A 45 7.45 -13.83 10.37
C ARG A 45 6.29 -13.14 11.10
N ARG A 46 6.62 -12.32 12.10
CA ARG A 46 5.64 -11.48 12.78
C ARG A 46 5.25 -10.32 11.85
N GLY A 47 3.97 -9.95 11.86
CA GLY A 47 3.43 -8.82 11.10
C GLY A 47 2.50 -9.24 9.96
N ARG A 48 1.84 -8.26 9.33
CA ARG A 48 1.07 -8.51 8.10
C ARG A 48 2.02 -8.89 6.97
N ARG A 49 1.59 -9.77 6.05
CA ARG A 49 2.30 -10.00 4.79
C ARG A 49 2.60 -8.64 4.16
N ALA A 50 3.85 -8.43 3.74
CA ALA A 50 4.20 -7.22 3.00
C ALA A 50 3.26 -7.13 1.78
N ALA A 51 2.62 -5.99 1.61
CA ALA A 51 1.82 -5.73 0.43
C ALA A 51 2.65 -5.97 -0.84
N GLU A 52 2.05 -6.61 -1.83
CA GLU A 52 2.75 -7.05 -3.02
C GLU A 52 3.18 -5.87 -3.88
N SER A 53 2.36 -4.82 -3.91
CA SER A 53 2.63 -3.56 -4.60
C SER A 53 2.45 -2.32 -3.72
N VAL A 54 2.96 -1.19 -4.21
CA VAL A 54 2.73 0.12 -3.59
C VAL A 54 1.29 0.61 -3.81
N GLU A 55 0.66 0.16 -4.89
CA GLU A 55 -0.75 0.38 -5.20
C GLU A 55 -1.67 -0.34 -4.19
N ASP A 56 -1.33 -1.55 -3.74
CA ASP A 56 -2.05 -2.24 -2.65
C ASP A 56 -1.96 -1.45 -1.34
N LEU A 57 -0.76 -0.95 -1.02
CA LEU A 57 -0.55 -0.08 0.14
C LEU A 57 -1.29 1.25 0.06
N TYR A 58 -1.53 1.73 -1.15
CA TYR A 58 -2.37 2.91 -1.39
C TYR A 58 -3.82 2.60 -1.04
N TRP A 59 -4.39 1.52 -1.60
CA TRP A 59 -5.79 1.17 -1.35
C TRP A 59 -6.09 0.83 0.11
N LEU A 60 -5.13 0.25 0.84
CA LEU A 60 -5.24 0.02 2.29
C LEU A 60 -5.37 1.31 3.13
N ARG A 61 -5.03 2.48 2.57
CA ARG A 61 -4.99 3.78 3.26
C ARG A 61 -5.79 4.86 2.53
N ALA A 62 -6.46 4.48 1.45
CA ALA A 62 -7.37 5.31 0.69
C ALA A 62 -8.76 5.19 1.33
N GLN A 63 -9.28 6.29 1.83
CA GLN A 63 -10.64 6.36 2.36
C GLN A 63 -11.50 7.16 1.39
N PRO A 64 -12.41 6.50 0.64
CA PRO A 64 -13.42 7.21 -0.14
C PRO A 64 -14.25 8.11 0.77
N VAL A 65 -14.53 9.30 0.28
CA VAL A 65 -15.49 10.24 0.88
C VAL A 65 -16.49 10.65 -0.19
N ASP A 66 -17.44 11.51 0.17
CA ASP A 66 -18.48 11.97 -0.74
C ASP A 66 -17.90 12.62 -2.02
N ASP A 67 -18.69 12.61 -3.09
CA ASP A 67 -18.41 13.23 -4.39
C ASP A 67 -17.19 12.65 -5.15
N GLY A 68 -16.84 11.39 -4.89
CA GLY A 68 -15.77 10.69 -5.63
C GLY A 68 -14.35 11.07 -5.21
N HIS A 69 -14.21 11.81 -4.10
CA HIS A 69 -12.93 12.11 -3.51
C HIS A 69 -12.40 10.96 -2.64
N ILE A 70 -11.10 10.98 -2.42
CA ILE A 70 -10.41 10.02 -1.54
C ILE A 70 -9.50 10.81 -0.61
N LEU A 71 -9.65 10.60 0.69
CA LEU A 71 -8.74 11.12 1.71
C LEU A 71 -7.69 10.07 2.09
N TRP A 72 -6.50 10.55 2.42
CA TRP A 72 -5.40 9.70 2.88
C TRP A 72 -5.39 9.56 4.39
N THR A 73 -5.49 8.31 4.87
CA THR A 73 -5.43 7.96 6.30
C THR A 73 -4.06 7.45 6.74
N GLY A 74 -3.10 7.42 5.80
CA GLY A 74 -1.73 6.99 6.05
C GLY A 74 -0.81 8.06 6.61
N HIS A 75 0.48 7.73 6.63
CA HIS A 75 1.54 8.66 7.04
C HIS A 75 1.54 9.92 6.16
N ARG A 76 1.73 11.07 6.81
CA ARG A 76 1.97 12.37 6.18
C ARG A 76 3.28 12.94 6.70
N ASN A 77 4.02 13.68 5.88
CA ASN A 77 5.19 14.42 6.36
C ASN A 77 4.75 15.69 7.14
N HIS A 78 5.74 16.45 7.64
CA HIS A 78 5.49 17.70 8.37
C HIS A 78 4.72 18.75 7.54
N ASP A 79 4.89 18.75 6.21
CA ASP A 79 4.15 19.62 5.28
C ASP A 79 2.74 19.11 4.94
N GLY A 80 2.28 18.01 5.57
CA GLY A 80 0.98 17.39 5.30
C GLY A 80 0.91 16.53 4.03
N THR A 81 2.01 16.38 3.28
CA THR A 81 2.08 15.54 2.08
C THR A 81 1.86 14.07 2.43
N ALA A 82 0.87 13.45 1.78
CA ALA A 82 0.54 12.03 1.93
C ALA A 82 1.63 11.12 1.36
N LEU A 83 2.11 10.16 2.15
CA LEU A 83 3.24 9.31 1.82
C LEU A 83 2.93 7.82 2.01
N VAL A 84 3.57 6.99 1.16
CA VAL A 84 3.55 5.54 1.23
C VAL A 84 4.94 4.97 0.98
N ARG A 85 5.40 4.10 1.88
CA ARG A 85 6.70 3.42 1.76
C ARG A 85 6.49 1.98 1.30
N HIS A 86 7.14 1.59 0.21
CA HIS A 86 7.12 0.23 -0.34
C HIS A 86 8.50 -0.10 -0.90
N GLY A 87 8.99 -1.35 -0.73
CA GLY A 87 10.27 -1.78 -1.29
C GLY A 87 11.48 -0.91 -0.92
N GLY A 88 11.48 -0.30 0.27
CA GLY A 88 12.54 0.62 0.72
C GLY A 88 12.47 2.04 0.12
N LYS A 89 11.55 2.28 -0.83
CA LYS A 89 11.34 3.58 -1.47
C LYS A 89 10.14 4.30 -0.85
N LEU A 90 10.20 5.63 -0.84
CA LEU A 90 9.11 6.50 -0.39
C LEU A 90 8.43 7.11 -1.62
N HIS A 91 7.11 6.99 -1.69
CA HIS A 91 6.28 7.53 -2.76
C HIS A 91 5.26 8.50 -2.16
N THR A 92 4.89 9.55 -2.88
CA THR A 92 3.72 10.35 -2.51
C THR A 92 2.44 9.62 -2.94
N ALA A 93 1.37 9.74 -2.16
CA ALA A 93 0.09 9.10 -2.49
C ALA A 93 -0.44 9.59 -3.85
N LEU A 94 -0.23 10.87 -4.20
CA LEU A 94 -0.59 11.42 -5.51
C LEU A 94 0.14 10.74 -6.67
N ARG A 95 1.44 10.43 -6.55
CA ARG A 95 2.17 9.71 -7.60
C ARG A 95 1.65 8.28 -7.80
N VAL A 96 1.27 7.62 -6.71
CA VAL A 96 0.68 6.28 -6.79
C VAL A 96 -0.71 6.35 -7.42
N ALA A 97 -1.55 7.30 -6.98
CA ALA A 97 -2.86 7.56 -7.54
C ALA A 97 -2.81 7.83 -9.06
N PHE A 98 -1.82 8.63 -9.50
CA PHE A 98 -1.58 8.88 -10.92
C PHE A 98 -1.29 7.60 -11.69
N ARG A 99 -0.40 6.73 -11.17
CA ARG A 99 -0.10 5.45 -11.82
C ARG A 99 -1.33 4.56 -11.92
N ILE A 100 -2.13 4.48 -10.87
CA ILE A 100 -3.38 3.71 -10.85
C ILE A 100 -4.31 4.18 -11.96
N LYS A 101 -4.44 5.49 -12.19
CA LYS A 101 -5.33 6.04 -13.22
C LYS A 101 -4.77 5.93 -14.63
N HIS A 102 -3.48 6.20 -14.82
CA HIS A 102 -2.87 6.40 -16.14
C HIS A 102 -2.00 5.25 -16.63
N GLY A 103 -1.69 4.26 -15.79
CA GLY A 103 -0.89 3.09 -16.16
C GLY A 103 0.58 3.40 -16.49
N ARG A 104 1.07 4.60 -16.17
CA ARG A 104 2.46 5.03 -16.43
C ARG A 104 3.00 5.87 -15.28
N GLU A 105 4.33 5.96 -15.17
CA GLU A 105 4.95 6.91 -14.24
C GLU A 105 4.64 8.36 -14.67
N PRO A 106 4.39 9.26 -13.71
CA PRO A 106 4.17 10.67 -14.00
C PRO A 106 5.46 11.39 -14.36
N GLU A 107 5.35 12.34 -15.28
CA GLU A 107 6.42 13.24 -15.65
C GLU A 107 6.37 14.53 -14.82
N GLY A 108 7.41 14.77 -14.03
CA GLY A 108 7.48 15.91 -13.12
C GLY A 108 6.54 15.80 -11.92
N HIS A 109 6.06 16.95 -11.44
CA HIS A 109 5.19 17.04 -10.26
C HIS A 109 3.75 16.66 -10.58
N VAL A 110 3.20 15.73 -9.81
CA VAL A 110 1.78 15.40 -9.80
C VAL A 110 1.05 16.38 -8.89
N THR A 111 -0.01 16.99 -9.40
CA THR A 111 -0.87 17.91 -8.67
C THR A 111 -2.32 17.41 -8.72
N PRO A 112 -3.13 17.74 -7.70
CA PRO A 112 -4.56 17.50 -7.79
C PRO A 112 -5.19 18.35 -8.92
N THR A 113 -6.29 17.86 -9.49
CA THR A 113 -7.14 18.61 -10.44
C THR A 113 -8.43 19.11 -9.80
N CYS A 114 -8.67 18.79 -8.52
CA CYS A 114 -9.83 19.22 -7.76
C CYS A 114 -9.41 20.17 -6.63
N ASP A 115 -10.37 20.95 -6.14
CA ASP A 115 -10.14 21.95 -5.08
C ASP A 115 -10.23 21.37 -3.65
N ARG A 116 -10.58 20.08 -3.51
CA ARG A 116 -10.65 19.45 -2.18
C ARG A 116 -9.26 19.23 -1.61
N ASP A 117 -9.00 19.88 -0.48
CA ASP A 117 -7.74 19.74 0.24
C ASP A 117 -7.47 18.27 0.66
N GLY A 118 -6.21 17.87 0.52
CA GLY A 118 -5.75 16.53 0.87
C GLY A 118 -6.33 15.38 0.03
N CYS A 119 -7.04 15.67 -1.06
CA CYS A 119 -7.59 14.66 -1.96
C CYS A 119 -6.47 13.91 -2.70
N VAL A 120 -6.55 12.59 -2.71
CA VAL A 120 -5.61 11.69 -3.38
C VAL A 120 -6.27 10.77 -4.39
N ALA A 121 -7.50 11.07 -4.83
CA ALA A 121 -8.26 10.23 -5.76
C ALA A 121 -7.52 10.04 -7.10
N PRO A 122 -7.41 8.83 -7.66
CA PRO A 122 -6.70 8.58 -8.92
C PRO A 122 -7.20 9.45 -10.08
N GLY A 123 -8.51 9.63 -10.18
CA GLY A 123 -9.15 10.46 -11.21
C GLY A 123 -8.91 11.97 -11.05
N HIS A 124 -8.43 12.41 -9.89
CA HIS A 124 -8.19 13.83 -9.60
C HIS A 124 -6.70 14.16 -9.61
N THR A 125 -5.90 13.49 -10.44
CA THR A 125 -4.45 13.73 -10.53
C THR A 125 -4.06 14.09 -11.96
N GLN A 126 -3.07 14.98 -12.08
CA GLN A 126 -2.43 15.29 -13.35
C GLN A 126 -0.93 15.47 -13.15
N ASP A 127 -0.14 15.11 -14.14
CA ASP A 127 1.30 15.39 -14.20
C ASP A 127 1.58 16.65 -15.03
N ARG A 128 2.86 16.98 -15.21
CA ARG A 128 3.27 18.18 -15.95
C ARG A 128 2.77 18.18 -17.39
N ILE A 129 2.77 17.03 -18.07
CA ILE A 129 2.39 16.92 -19.48
C ILE A 129 0.88 17.12 -19.66
N ILE A 130 0.07 16.46 -18.83
CA ILE A 130 -1.39 16.64 -18.85
C ILE A 130 -1.76 18.08 -18.52
N ARG A 131 -1.12 18.67 -17.50
CA ARG A 131 -1.34 20.06 -17.13
C ARG A 131 -1.01 21.02 -18.28
N LYS A 132 0.16 20.88 -18.90
CA LYS A 132 0.55 21.71 -20.06
C LYS A 132 -0.43 21.58 -21.21
N ARG A 133 -0.86 20.35 -21.55
CA ARG A 133 -1.83 20.11 -22.62
C ARG A 133 -3.17 20.80 -22.32
N THR A 134 -3.61 20.74 -21.07
CA THR A 134 -4.84 21.38 -20.60
C THR A 134 -4.71 22.90 -20.76
N GLU A 135 -3.64 23.50 -20.24
CA GLU A 135 -3.35 24.94 -20.37
C GLU A 135 -3.31 25.40 -21.84
N THR A 136 -2.62 24.67 -22.72
CA THR A 136 -2.59 24.98 -24.16
C THR A 136 -3.97 24.89 -24.80
N THR A 137 -4.78 23.90 -24.42
CA THR A 137 -6.14 23.74 -24.94
C THR A 137 -7.04 24.90 -24.50
N PHE A 138 -6.97 25.28 -23.22
CA PHE A 138 -7.70 26.43 -22.71
C PHE A 138 -7.29 27.73 -23.42
N ALA A 139 -5.98 27.96 -23.60
CA ALA A 139 -5.48 29.14 -24.31
C ALA A 139 -5.95 29.17 -25.77
N ALA A 140 -6.01 28.02 -26.44
CA ALA A 140 -6.50 27.95 -27.82
C ALA A 140 -8.01 28.27 -27.95
N ILE A 141 -8.82 27.92 -26.95
CA ILE A 141 -10.28 28.12 -26.97
C ILE A 141 -10.66 29.53 -26.48
N PHE A 142 -10.02 30.01 -25.43
CA PHE A 142 -10.42 31.23 -24.71
C PHE A 142 -9.42 32.39 -24.81
N GLY A 143 -8.28 32.19 -25.47
CA GLY A 143 -7.16 33.13 -25.49
C GLY A 143 -6.21 32.96 -24.30
N GLU A 144 -5.02 33.56 -24.37
CA GLU A 144 -4.06 33.53 -23.26
C GLU A 144 -4.57 34.34 -22.07
N VAL A 145 -4.70 33.68 -20.92
CA VAL A 145 -4.93 34.37 -19.65
C VAL A 145 -3.58 34.88 -19.16
N VAL A 146 -3.31 36.17 -19.39
CA VAL A 146 -2.19 36.87 -18.77
C VAL A 146 -2.39 36.80 -17.25
N ARG A 147 -1.53 36.04 -16.56
CA ARG A 147 -1.47 35.99 -15.10
C ARG A 147 -0.66 37.15 -14.56
#